data_AF-A0AA38USP1-F1
#
_entry.id   AF-A0AA38USP1-F1
#
_cell.length_a   1.000
_cell.length_b   1.000
_cell.length_c   1.000
_cell.angle_alpha   90.00
_cell.angle_beta   90.00
_cell.angle_gamma   90.00
#
_symmetry.space_group_name_H-M   'P 1'
#
loop_
_entity.id
_entity.type
_entity.pdbx_description
1 polymer ?
#
loop_
_entity_poly.entity_id
_entity_poly.type
_entity_poly.pdbx_seq_one_letter_code
_entity_poly.pdbx_strand_id
1 'polypeptide(L)' 'MSKHHPDLIMCRRQPGIAIGRLCEKCDRKCPVCDSYVRPETLGISDAYYCAECTRLEKD' A
#
# COMPACT_ATOMS: atom_id res chain seq x y z
N MET A 1 -4.68 -3.98 -7.35
CA MET A 1 -4.91 -2.56 -7.64
C MET A 1 -3.90 -2.12 -8.68
N SER A 2 -2.63 -1.92 -8.35
CA SER A 2 -1.64 -1.35 -9.29
C SER A 2 -0.93 -2.41 -10.14
N LYS A 3 -0.67 -3.62 -9.61
CA LYS A 3 0.06 -4.66 -10.37
C LYS A 3 -0.81 -5.38 -11.41
N HIS A 4 -2.12 -5.40 -11.21
CA HIS A 4 -3.08 -6.10 -12.08
C HIS A 4 -3.64 -5.20 -13.19
N HIS A 5 -3.43 -3.88 -13.08
CA HIS A 5 -3.89 -2.89 -14.05
C HIS A 5 -2.67 -2.08 -14.52
N PRO A 6 -2.05 -2.45 -15.66
CA PRO A 6 -0.79 -1.85 -16.12
C PRO A 6 -0.90 -0.36 -16.46
N ASP A 7 -2.11 0.15 -16.66
CA ASP A 7 -2.37 1.56 -16.98
C ASP A 7 -2.33 2.48 -15.75
N LEU A 8 -2.30 1.91 -14.53
CA LEU A 8 -2.24 2.70 -13.29
C LEU A 8 -0.78 3.06 -12.95
N ILE A 9 -0.52 4.35 -12.80
CA ILE A 9 0.81 4.89 -12.47
C ILE A 9 0.79 5.47 -11.05
N MET A 10 1.78 5.10 -10.24
CA MET A 10 1.96 5.62 -8.88
C MET A 10 2.47 7.07 -8.92
N CYS A 11 2.00 7.91 -7.97
CA CYS A 11 2.31 9.35 -7.95
C CYS A 11 3.81 9.67 -7.78
N ARG A 12 4.54 8.90 -6.97
CA ARG A 12 6.01 9.02 -6.73
C ARG A 12 6.52 10.44 -6.40
N ARG A 13 5.68 11.29 -5.81
CA ARG A 13 6.08 12.60 -5.26
C ARG A 13 6.75 12.41 -3.89
N GLN A 14 7.46 13.44 -3.42
CA GLN A 14 8.06 13.42 -2.08
C GLN A 14 6.96 13.18 -1.02
N PRO A 15 7.08 12.14 -0.17
CA PRO A 15 6.07 11.86 0.85
C PRO A 15 6.03 12.96 1.91
N GLY A 16 4.82 13.31 2.36
CA GLY A 16 4.59 14.25 3.44
C GLY A 16 4.28 13.55 4.77
N ILE A 17 3.70 14.29 5.71
CA ILE A 17 3.29 13.76 7.03
C ILE A 17 1.92 13.05 7.02
N ALA A 18 1.20 13.11 5.89
CA ALA A 18 -0.13 12.53 5.78
C ALA A 18 -0.03 11.00 5.64
N ILE A 19 -0.83 10.29 6.43
CA ILE A 19 -0.91 8.82 6.36
C ILE A 19 -1.92 8.44 5.27
N GLY A 20 -1.50 7.59 4.33
CA GLY A 20 -2.37 7.05 3.30
C GLY A 20 -3.40 6.10 3.90
N ARG A 21 -4.64 6.11 3.40
CA ARG A 21 -5.73 5.24 3.87
C ARG A 21 -6.30 4.44 2.72
N LEU A 22 -6.71 3.20 2.99
CA LEU A 22 -7.37 2.33 2.03
C LEU A 22 -8.87 2.22 2.32
N CYS A 23 -9.64 1.96 1.27
CA CYS A 23 -11.06 1.64 1.43
C CYS A 23 -11.22 0.19 1.92
N GLU A 24 -12.39 -0.15 2.43
CA GLU A 24 -12.69 -1.49 2.99
C GLU A 24 -12.49 -2.64 1.98
N LYS A 25 -12.63 -2.37 0.68
CA LYS A 25 -12.39 -3.36 -0.39
C LYS A 25 -10.89 -3.64 -0.63
N CYS A 26 -10.06 -2.70 -0.25
CA CYS A 26 -8.60 -2.73 -0.39
C CYS A 26 -7.89 -2.94 0.95
N ASP A 27 -8.64 -3.19 2.02
CA ASP A 27 -8.13 -3.40 3.37
C ASP A 27 -6.99 -4.43 3.37
N ARG A 28 -5.91 -4.10 4.09
CA ARG A 28 -4.71 -4.95 4.27
C ARG A 28 -3.97 -5.32 2.99
N LYS A 29 -4.12 -4.59 1.88
CA LYS A 29 -3.33 -4.84 0.66
C LYS A 29 -2.19 -3.84 0.52
N CYS A 30 -1.00 -4.34 0.18
CA CYS A 30 0.14 -3.49 -0.16
C CYS A 30 -0.14 -2.70 -1.45
N PRO A 31 -0.01 -1.35 -1.46
CA PRO A 31 -0.26 -0.53 -2.66
C PRO A 31 0.66 -0.80 -3.86
N VAL A 32 1.77 -1.53 -3.66
CA VAL A 32 2.79 -1.79 -4.68
C VAL A 32 2.57 -3.15 -5.36
N CYS A 33 2.35 -4.20 -4.57
CA CYS A 33 2.31 -5.57 -5.07
C CYS A 33 0.98 -6.29 -4.82
N ASP A 34 0.01 -5.61 -4.20
CA ASP A 34 -1.32 -6.14 -3.85
C ASP A 34 -1.31 -7.35 -2.90
N SER A 35 -0.16 -7.69 -2.30
CA SER A 35 -0.08 -8.75 -1.30
C SER A 35 -0.76 -8.35 -0.01
N TYR A 36 -1.38 -9.33 0.67
CA TYR A 36 -1.95 -9.09 1.98
C TYR A 36 -0.83 -8.88 3.02
N VAL A 37 -0.82 -7.71 3.64
CA VAL A 37 -0.01 -7.42 4.82
C VAL A 37 -0.70 -8.01 6.06
N ARG A 38 0.09 -8.42 7.06
CA ARG A 38 -0.42 -8.80 8.39
C ARG A 38 -0.22 -7.65 9.39
N PRO A 39 -0.95 -6.53 9.33
CA PRO A 39 -0.99 -5.61 10.46
C PRO A 39 -1.94 -6.16 11.52
N GLU A 40 -1.49 -6.21 12.78
CA GLU A 40 -2.28 -6.62 13.95
C GLU A 40 -3.35 -5.57 14.35
N THR A 41 -3.38 -4.42 13.68
CA THR A 41 -4.26 -3.30 13.99
C THR A 41 -5.63 -3.43 13.30
N LEU A 42 -6.67 -3.62 14.09
CA LEU A 42 -8.09 -3.62 13.68
C LEU A 42 -8.66 -2.20 13.76
N GLY A 43 -8.82 -1.53 12.61
CA GLY A 43 -9.42 -0.20 12.47
C GLY A 43 -9.08 0.40 11.10
N ILE A 44 -9.86 1.40 10.64
CA ILE A 44 -9.76 2.07 9.32
C ILE A 44 -8.32 2.03 8.79
N SER A 45 -8.09 1.22 7.75
CA SER A 45 -6.74 0.74 7.42
C SER A 45 -5.88 1.83 6.82
N ASP A 46 -5.01 2.38 7.65
CA ASP A 46 -3.78 2.99 7.19
C ASP A 46 -3.09 2.05 6.20
N ALA A 47 -2.59 2.63 5.11
CA ALA A 47 -1.93 1.89 4.04
C ALA A 47 -0.53 1.49 4.50
N TYR A 48 -0.22 0.20 4.44
CA TYR A 48 1.09 -0.34 4.78
C TYR A 48 1.75 -1.01 3.58
N TYR A 49 3.05 -0.84 3.46
CA TYR A 49 3.89 -1.61 2.54
C TYR A 49 4.23 -2.97 3.16
N CYS A 50 4.28 -4.02 2.33
CA CYS A 50 4.76 -5.31 2.80
C CYS A 50 6.28 -5.32 2.96
N ALA A 51 6.78 -6.17 3.86
CA ALA A 51 8.21 -6.30 4.16
C ALA A 51 9.07 -6.53 2.91
N GLU A 52 8.54 -7.24 1.91
CA GLU A 52 9.23 -7.47 0.64
C GLU A 52 9.41 -6.17 -0.16
N CYS A 53 8.38 -5.33 -0.25
CA CYS A 53 8.45 -4.06 -0.97
C CYS A 53 9.36 -3.05 -0.27
N THR A 54 9.31 -3.00 1.07
CA THR A 54 10.23 -2.18 1.87
C THR A 54 11.68 -2.62 1.69
N ARG A 55 11.96 -3.94 1.67
CA ARG A 55 13.33 -4.46 1.47
C ARG A 55 13.87 -4.21 0.06
N LEU A 56 12.99 -4.02 -0.92
CA LEU A 56 13.34 -3.72 -2.30
C LEU A 56 13.37 -2.21 -2.60
N GLU A 57 13.18 -1.35 -1.59
CA GLU A 57 13.15 0.11 -1.74
C GLU A 57 12.07 0.56 -2.74
N LYS A 58 10.91 -0.12 -2.71
CA LYS A 58 9.77 0.10 -3.63
C LYS A 58 8.60 0.81 -2.99
N ASP A 59 8.69 1.17 -1.71
CA ASP A 59 7.73 2.04 -1.02
C ASP A 59 7.50 3.39 -1.75
#